data_AF-A0A816E678-F1
#
_entry.id   AF-A0A816E678-F1
#
_cell.length_a   1.000
_cell.length_b   1.000
_cell.length_c   1.000
_cell.angle_alpha   90.00
_cell.angle_beta   90.00
_cell.angle_gamma   90.00
#
_symmetry.space_group_name_H-M   'P 1'
#
loop_
_entity.id
_entity.type
_entity.pdbx_description
1 polymer ?
#
loop_
_entity_poly.entity_id
_entity_poly.type
_entity_poly.pdbx_seq_one_letter_code
_entity_poly.pdbx_strand_id
1 'polypeptide(L)'
;MVIYIEACESGSMLEGLLPDNINIYATTASNAEESSYACYYDAKRETYLGDLYSVNWMEDSDAEDITKETLFKQFQVTQQTTNLSHVMQYGDLTLGASHNVIEFQGANKTNKQQSAGRMNTLLKGDAVATVDVRQSILSHRLSKFAVNSIERMQLERELAQTTEQREIISKTIDSIAQIAFQVNRANAYELVTSKRMKLTQHDCYKAATQHIHEKCFDIQNEYALNKLWIVANLCEIGLQSFTINHAIDNVCDALGRQNFQY
;
A
#
# COMPACT_ATOMS: atom_id res chain seq x y z
N MET A 1 8.32 4.10 -22.21
CA MET A 1 7.42 3.23 -21.41
C MET A 1 6.76 4.09 -20.34
N VAL A 2 5.50 3.80 -20.01
CA VAL A 2 4.75 4.52 -18.97
C VAL A 2 4.24 3.52 -17.94
N ILE A 3 4.39 3.82 -16.64
CA ILE A 3 4.03 2.92 -15.54
C ILE A 3 3.12 3.65 -14.55
N TYR A 4 1.95 3.09 -14.27
CA TYR A 4 1.03 3.60 -13.24
C TYR A 4 0.99 2.57 -12.11
N ILE A 5 1.29 2.98 -10.88
CA ILE A 5 1.38 2.07 -9.73
C ILE A 5 0.34 2.45 -8.68
N GLU A 6 -0.67 1.60 -8.52
CA GLU A 6 -1.60 1.62 -7.38
C GLU A 6 -1.12 0.64 -6.32
N ALA A 7 -0.56 1.18 -5.23
CA ALA A 7 -0.22 0.42 -4.04
C ALA A 7 0.11 1.38 -2.89
N CYS A 8 0.01 0.86 -1.66
CA CYS A 8 0.63 1.47 -0.49
C CYS A 8 2.13 1.65 -0.71
N GLU A 9 2.67 2.75 -0.20
CA GLU A 9 4.08 3.12 -0.30
C GLU A 9 4.66 3.01 -1.72
N SER A 10 3.82 3.19 -2.75
CA SER A 10 4.19 2.91 -4.15
C SER A 10 5.35 3.78 -4.64
N GLY A 11 5.55 4.96 -4.05
CA GLY A 11 6.74 5.78 -4.28
C GLY A 11 8.06 5.06 -4.00
N SER A 12 8.10 4.16 -3.01
CA SER A 12 9.30 3.41 -2.63
C SER A 12 9.80 2.45 -3.72
N MET A 13 8.95 2.10 -4.69
CA MET A 13 9.32 1.26 -5.83
C MET A 13 10.20 2.00 -6.85
N LEU A 14 10.24 3.33 -6.81
CA LEU A 14 10.86 4.17 -7.83
C LEU A 14 11.82 5.21 -7.24
N GLU A 15 11.59 5.68 -6.02
CA GLU A 15 12.34 6.78 -5.39
C GLU A 15 13.85 6.51 -5.36
N GLY A 16 14.59 7.25 -6.18
CA GLY A 16 16.01 7.10 -6.41
C GLY A 16 16.46 5.68 -6.75
N LEU A 17 15.59 4.93 -7.43
CA LEU A 17 15.87 3.68 -8.14
C LEU A 17 15.68 3.86 -9.65
N LEU A 18 14.64 4.58 -10.07
CA LEU A 18 14.35 4.84 -11.48
C LEU A 18 15.17 6.05 -11.98
N PRO A 19 16.14 5.87 -12.89
CA PRO A 19 16.85 7.00 -13.49
C PRO A 19 15.97 7.73 -14.52
N ASP A 20 16.31 8.98 -14.78
CA ASP A 20 15.57 9.90 -15.64
C ASP A 20 15.96 9.84 -17.13
N ASN A 21 16.89 8.97 -17.50
CA ASN A 21 17.52 8.93 -18.84
C ASN A 21 17.31 7.62 -19.60
N ILE A 22 16.28 6.84 -19.25
CA ILE A 22 15.99 5.53 -19.87
C ILE A 22 14.62 5.45 -20.55
N ASN A 23 14.01 6.60 -20.87
CA ASN A 23 12.71 6.69 -21.55
C ASN A 23 11.57 5.97 -20.81
N ILE A 24 11.56 6.08 -19.47
CA ILE A 24 10.49 5.58 -18.61
C ILE A 24 9.92 6.75 -17.83
N TYR A 25 8.61 6.92 -17.89
CA TYR A 25 7.85 7.82 -17.03
C TYR A 25 6.95 6.99 -16.12
N ALA A 26 6.84 7.37 -14.85
CA ALA A 26 6.02 6.62 -13.92
C ALA A 26 5.28 7.53 -12.96
N THR A 27 4.08 7.12 -12.57
CA THR A 27 3.24 7.78 -11.57
C THR A 27 2.81 6.77 -10.50
N THR A 28 2.73 7.23 -9.25
CA THR A 28 2.39 6.37 -8.09
C THR A 28 1.23 6.96 -7.31
N ALA A 29 0.39 6.09 -6.77
CA ALA A 29 -0.78 6.48 -5.97
C ALA A 29 -0.41 7.20 -4.66
N SER A 30 0.76 6.89 -4.11
CA SER A 30 1.23 7.44 -2.85
C SER A 30 2.75 7.71 -2.88
N ASN A 31 3.24 8.47 -1.90
CA ASN A 31 4.68 8.59 -1.64
C ASN A 31 5.24 7.30 -1.01
N ALA A 32 6.52 7.30 -0.61
CA ALA A 32 7.18 6.12 -0.04
C ALA A 32 6.79 5.81 1.42
N GLU A 33 5.99 6.66 2.06
CA GLU A 33 5.74 6.59 3.51
C GLU A 33 4.27 6.38 3.91
N GLU A 34 3.34 6.42 2.95
CA GLU A 34 1.90 6.40 3.22
C GLU A 34 1.13 5.34 2.39
N SER A 35 -0.09 5.04 2.84
CA SER A 35 -0.99 4.09 2.19
C SER A 35 -1.67 4.68 0.94
N SER A 36 -2.12 3.82 0.05
CA SER A 36 -3.17 4.13 -0.93
C SER A 36 -4.56 4.00 -0.27
N TYR A 37 -5.62 4.36 -1.00
CA TYR A 37 -6.98 4.40 -0.46
C TYR A 37 -7.95 3.66 -1.37
N ALA A 38 -8.76 2.77 -0.81
CA ALA A 38 -9.92 2.21 -1.47
C ALA A 38 -11.09 3.20 -1.45
N CYS A 39 -12.00 3.13 -2.41
CA CYS A 39 -13.21 3.97 -2.49
C CYS A 39 -14.39 3.18 -3.09
N TYR A 40 -15.58 3.79 -3.07
CA TYR A 40 -16.80 3.20 -3.63
C TYR A 40 -17.24 1.92 -2.91
N TYR A 41 -17.55 2.04 -1.63
CA TYR A 41 -18.17 0.97 -0.87
C TYR A 41 -19.58 0.66 -1.42
N ASP A 42 -19.76 -0.56 -1.93
CA ASP A 42 -21.04 -1.04 -2.41
C ASP A 42 -21.73 -1.87 -1.32
N ALA A 43 -22.78 -1.30 -0.74
CA ALA A 43 -23.51 -1.94 0.35
C ALA A 43 -24.20 -3.26 -0.06
N LYS A 44 -24.47 -3.50 -1.34
CA LYS A 44 -25.08 -4.75 -1.84
C LYS A 44 -24.05 -5.85 -2.00
N ARG A 45 -22.83 -5.50 -2.41
CA ARG A 45 -21.69 -6.42 -2.59
C ARG A 45 -20.82 -6.56 -1.34
N GLU A 46 -21.01 -5.67 -0.38
CA GLU A 46 -20.28 -5.63 0.90
C GLU A 46 -18.76 -5.49 0.71
N THR A 47 -18.34 -4.69 -0.26
CA THR A 47 -16.93 -4.45 -0.57
C THR A 47 -16.75 -3.09 -1.24
N TYR A 48 -15.52 -2.59 -1.24
CA TYR A 48 -15.09 -1.46 -2.06
C TYR A 48 -14.91 -1.89 -3.52
N LEU A 49 -15.26 -1.02 -4.46
CA LEU A 49 -15.26 -1.32 -5.90
C LEU A 49 -14.06 -0.76 -6.65
N GLY A 50 -13.28 0.12 -6.04
CA GLY A 50 -12.07 0.66 -6.66
C GLY A 50 -11.11 1.27 -5.66
N ASP A 51 -9.99 1.75 -6.19
CA ASP A 51 -8.96 2.47 -5.47
C ASP A 51 -8.88 3.91 -5.97
N LEU A 52 -8.73 4.86 -5.06
CA LEU A 52 -8.93 6.29 -5.29
C LEU A 52 -8.04 6.82 -6.42
N TYR A 53 -6.74 6.52 -6.40
CA TYR A 53 -5.83 6.91 -7.48
C TYR A 53 -6.26 6.28 -8.80
N SER A 54 -6.53 4.97 -8.79
CA SER A 54 -6.90 4.21 -9.96
C SER A 54 -8.17 4.72 -10.63
N VAL A 55 -9.26 4.89 -9.87
CA VAL A 55 -10.51 5.40 -10.42
C VAL A 55 -10.36 6.84 -10.90
N ASN A 56 -9.52 7.66 -10.27
CA ASN A 56 -9.31 9.04 -10.68
C ASN A 56 -8.69 9.15 -12.08
N TRP A 57 -7.59 8.42 -12.37
CA TRP A 57 -6.99 8.50 -13.71
C TRP A 57 -7.80 7.76 -14.78
N MET A 58 -8.51 6.67 -14.41
CA MET A 58 -9.36 5.94 -15.35
C MET A 58 -10.60 6.76 -15.75
N GLU A 59 -11.30 7.35 -14.77
CA GLU A 59 -12.48 8.18 -15.04
C GLU A 59 -12.14 9.48 -15.78
N ASP A 60 -10.93 10.02 -15.56
CA ASP A 60 -10.37 11.11 -16.34
C ASP A 60 -10.19 10.70 -17.81
N SER A 61 -9.53 9.55 -18.04
CA SER A 61 -9.32 9.01 -19.40
C SER A 61 -10.64 8.66 -20.14
N ASP A 62 -11.67 8.25 -19.41
CA ASP A 62 -13.02 7.98 -19.95
C ASP A 62 -13.77 9.27 -20.34
N ALA A 63 -13.47 10.40 -19.69
CA ALA A 63 -14.20 11.66 -19.84
C ALA A 63 -13.49 12.66 -20.78
N GLU A 64 -12.16 12.70 -20.75
CA GLU A 64 -11.35 13.69 -21.46
C GLU A 64 -11.03 13.28 -22.90
N ASP A 65 -10.57 14.24 -23.72
CA ASP A 65 -10.05 13.97 -25.06
C ASP A 65 -8.59 13.53 -24.96
N ILE A 66 -8.36 12.24 -24.75
CA ILE A 66 -7.02 11.66 -24.56
C ILE A 66 -6.08 11.86 -25.77
N THR A 67 -6.61 12.31 -26.93
CA THR A 67 -5.78 12.70 -28.09
C THR A 67 -5.10 14.05 -27.91
N LYS A 68 -5.60 14.88 -26.99
CA LYS A 68 -5.10 16.22 -26.66
C LYS A 68 -4.52 16.33 -25.26
N GLU A 69 -4.95 15.47 -24.35
CA GLU A 69 -4.44 15.44 -22.98
C GLU A 69 -3.04 14.85 -22.91
N THR A 70 -2.11 15.57 -22.29
CA THR A 70 -0.76 15.07 -21.99
C THR A 70 -0.76 14.20 -20.73
N LEU A 71 0.20 13.29 -20.62
CA LEU A 71 0.40 12.51 -19.40
C LEU A 71 0.58 13.39 -18.16
N PHE A 72 1.30 14.52 -18.29
CA PHE A 72 1.49 15.48 -17.20
C PHE A 72 0.17 16.15 -16.80
N LYS A 73 -0.72 16.45 -17.76
CA LYS A 73 -2.02 17.02 -17.46
C LYS A 73 -2.90 16.03 -16.68
N GLN A 74 -2.94 14.77 -17.11
CA GLN A 74 -3.63 13.70 -16.40
C GLN A 74 -3.04 13.49 -14.99
N PHE A 75 -1.71 13.53 -14.85
CA PHE A 75 -1.04 13.47 -13.55
C PHE A 75 -1.51 14.61 -12.63
N GLN A 76 -1.58 15.85 -13.12
CA GLN A 76 -2.04 16.99 -12.31
C GLN A 76 -3.50 16.83 -11.86
N VAL A 77 -4.38 16.37 -12.75
CA VAL A 77 -5.79 16.12 -12.41
C VAL A 77 -5.90 15.00 -11.38
N THR A 78 -5.18 13.90 -11.59
CA THR A 78 -5.15 12.74 -10.69
C THR A 78 -4.59 13.13 -9.32
N GLN A 79 -3.51 13.93 -9.27
CA GLN A 79 -2.93 14.44 -8.03
C GLN A 79 -3.91 15.35 -7.27
N GLN A 80 -4.68 16.19 -7.97
CA GLN A 80 -5.67 17.06 -7.33
C GLN A 80 -6.89 16.31 -6.80
N THR A 81 -7.28 15.21 -7.46
CA THR A 81 -8.49 14.44 -7.14
C THR A 81 -8.22 13.30 -6.16
N THR A 82 -6.99 12.79 -6.08
CA THR A 82 -6.53 11.83 -5.06
C THR A 82 -6.01 12.59 -3.86
N ASN A 83 -6.92 13.11 -3.03
CA ASN A 83 -6.58 14.04 -1.94
C ASN A 83 -6.24 13.38 -0.59
N LEU A 84 -6.19 12.04 -0.54
CA LEU A 84 -5.89 11.27 0.68
C LEU A 84 -4.46 10.73 0.72
N SER A 85 -3.75 10.80 -0.41
CA SER A 85 -2.34 10.43 -0.55
C SER A 85 -1.64 11.43 -1.48
N HIS A 86 -0.32 11.42 -1.49
CA HIS A 86 0.51 12.23 -2.36
C HIS A 86 0.83 11.43 -3.62
N VAL A 87 0.10 11.72 -4.70
CA VAL A 87 0.43 11.17 -6.02
C VAL A 87 1.79 11.72 -6.47
N MET A 88 2.72 10.84 -6.82
CA MET A 88 4.08 11.19 -7.21
C MET A 88 4.36 10.84 -8.67
N GLN A 89 5.40 11.45 -9.26
CA GLN A 89 5.91 11.12 -10.58
C GLN A 89 7.43 10.96 -10.57
N TYR A 90 7.96 10.04 -11.37
CA TYR A 90 9.38 9.66 -11.41
C TYR A 90 9.85 9.39 -12.85
N GLY A 91 11.17 9.31 -13.02
CA GLY A 91 11.81 9.00 -14.29
C GLY A 91 11.91 10.22 -15.21
N ASP A 92 11.78 9.99 -16.51
CA ASP A 92 11.88 11.03 -17.53
C ASP A 92 10.60 11.87 -17.58
N LEU A 93 10.59 12.99 -16.85
CA LEU A 93 9.45 13.90 -16.79
C LEU A 93 9.18 14.62 -18.13
N THR A 94 10.15 14.63 -19.06
CA THR A 94 9.94 15.23 -20.39
C THR A 94 8.93 14.42 -21.20
N LEU A 95 8.87 13.10 -20.97
CA LEU A 95 7.83 12.25 -21.57
C LEU A 95 6.44 12.66 -21.10
N GLY A 96 6.31 12.96 -19.81
CA GLY A 96 5.06 13.43 -19.22
C GLY A 96 4.51 14.68 -19.93
N ALA A 97 5.39 15.63 -20.22
CA ALA A 97 5.02 16.89 -20.87
C ALA A 97 4.84 16.77 -22.40
N SER A 98 5.54 15.84 -23.05
CA SER A 98 5.67 15.81 -24.52
C SER A 98 4.75 14.81 -25.20
N HIS A 99 4.22 13.83 -24.46
CA HIS A 99 3.36 12.79 -25.03
C HIS A 99 1.93 12.85 -24.50
N ASN A 100 0.99 12.52 -25.38
CA ASN A 100 -0.43 12.47 -25.08
C ASN A 100 -0.84 11.09 -24.57
N VAL A 101 -1.89 11.05 -23.76
CA VAL A 101 -2.43 9.83 -23.13
C VAL A 101 -2.79 8.77 -24.18
N ILE A 102 -3.31 9.19 -25.35
CA ILE A 102 -3.65 8.28 -26.47
C ILE A 102 -2.48 7.40 -26.92
N GLU A 103 -1.23 7.85 -26.80
CA GLU A 103 -0.07 7.10 -27.26
C GLU A 103 0.18 5.83 -26.42
N PHE A 104 -0.38 5.78 -25.20
CA PHE A 104 -0.19 4.68 -24.25
C PHE A 104 -1.50 3.95 -23.93
N GLN A 105 -2.62 4.66 -23.91
CA GLN A 105 -3.93 4.10 -23.52
C GLN A 105 -4.90 3.97 -24.71
N GLY A 106 -4.53 4.47 -25.89
CA GLY A 106 -5.34 4.40 -27.08
C GLY A 106 -5.25 3.08 -27.83
N ALA A 107 -6.39 2.58 -28.31
CA ALA A 107 -6.42 1.64 -29.42
C ALA A 107 -6.53 2.40 -30.75
N ASN A 108 -5.93 1.87 -31.81
CA ASN A 108 -6.03 2.35 -33.20
C ASN A 108 -7.47 2.27 -33.76
N LYS A 109 -8.48 2.94 -33.18
CA LYS A 109 -9.85 3.06 -33.72
C LYS A 109 -10.52 4.37 -33.33
N THR A 110 -10.52 5.29 -34.31
CA THR A 110 -11.55 6.28 -34.67
C THR A 110 -12.63 6.62 -33.62
N ASN A 111 -12.59 7.88 -33.17
CA ASN A 111 -13.72 8.72 -32.73
C ASN A 111 -14.99 7.96 -32.31
N LYS A 112 -15.07 7.59 -31.03
CA LYS A 112 -16.36 7.45 -30.37
C LYS A 112 -16.59 8.67 -29.50
N GLN A 113 -17.76 9.28 -29.68
CA GLN A 113 -18.22 10.41 -28.91
C GLN A 113 -18.22 10.08 -27.41
N GLN A 114 -17.63 10.99 -26.64
CA GLN A 114 -17.67 11.04 -25.19
C GLN A 114 -19.11 11.09 -24.70
N SER A 115 -19.48 10.12 -23.87
CA SER A 115 -20.54 10.29 -22.87
C SER A 115 -20.44 9.19 -21.81
N ALA A 116 -19.30 9.07 -21.13
CA ALA A 116 -19.30 8.52 -19.78
C ALA A 116 -19.55 9.71 -18.85
N GLY A 117 -20.76 9.77 -18.27
CA GLY A 117 -21.04 10.80 -17.27
C GLY A 117 -20.06 10.64 -16.11
N ARG A 118 -19.45 11.73 -15.65
CA ARG A 118 -18.61 11.73 -14.44
C ARG A 118 -19.36 11.01 -13.32
N MET A 119 -18.81 9.92 -12.82
CA MET A 119 -19.39 9.19 -11.69
C MET A 119 -19.44 10.15 -10.48
N ASN A 120 -20.52 10.07 -9.69
CA ASN A 120 -20.78 11.02 -8.61
C ASN A 120 -19.58 11.12 -7.65
N THR A 121 -18.96 12.29 -7.56
CA THR A 121 -17.88 12.63 -6.60
C THR A 121 -18.28 12.36 -5.15
N LEU A 122 -19.58 12.36 -4.83
CA LEU A 122 -20.14 12.00 -3.52
C LEU A 122 -19.81 10.56 -3.10
N LEU A 123 -19.63 9.63 -4.03
CA LEU A 123 -19.29 8.24 -3.73
C LEU A 123 -17.82 8.05 -3.34
N LYS A 124 -16.93 9.01 -3.64
CA LYS A 124 -15.51 8.96 -3.19
C LYS A 124 -15.35 9.36 -1.72
N GLY A 125 -16.40 9.88 -1.08
CA GLY A 125 -16.37 10.33 0.32
C GLY A 125 -16.32 9.21 1.36
N ASP A 126 -16.41 7.95 0.94
CA ASP A 126 -16.31 6.75 1.79
C ASP A 126 -14.91 6.12 1.80
N ALA A 127 -13.93 6.82 1.21
CA ALA A 127 -12.61 6.27 1.01
C ALA A 127 -11.92 5.90 2.33
N VAL A 128 -11.24 4.76 2.33
CA VAL A 128 -10.56 4.18 3.48
C VAL A 128 -9.14 3.78 3.09
N ALA A 129 -8.18 3.95 3.99
CA ALA A 129 -6.82 3.48 3.75
C ALA A 129 -6.84 1.98 3.42
N THR A 130 -6.07 1.54 2.42
CA THR A 130 -6.08 0.14 1.96
C THR A 130 -5.84 -0.84 3.11
N VAL A 131 -4.98 -0.49 4.06
CA VAL A 131 -4.72 -1.31 5.26
C VAL A 131 -5.96 -1.52 6.13
N ASP A 132 -6.96 -0.65 6.10
CA ASP A 132 -8.14 -0.71 6.97
C ASP A 132 -9.41 -1.20 6.28
N VAL A 133 -9.33 -1.55 4.99
CA VAL A 133 -10.46 -2.04 4.18
C VAL A 133 -11.19 -3.20 4.86
N ARG A 134 -10.47 -4.23 5.32
CA ARG A 134 -11.08 -5.40 5.98
C ARG A 134 -11.88 -5.01 7.23
N GLN A 135 -11.33 -4.14 8.08
CA GLN A 135 -12.01 -3.69 9.30
C GLN A 135 -13.21 -2.79 8.97
N SER A 136 -13.09 -1.95 7.95
CA SER A 136 -14.19 -1.12 7.45
C SER A 136 -15.36 -1.97 6.94
N ILE A 137 -15.08 -2.99 6.12
CA ILE A 137 -16.08 -3.93 5.61
C ILE A 137 -16.80 -4.63 6.78
N LEU A 138 -16.05 -5.17 7.75
CA LEU A 138 -16.65 -5.81 8.93
C LEU A 138 -17.54 -4.84 9.72
N SER A 139 -17.09 -3.59 9.89
CA SER A 139 -17.85 -2.55 10.59
C SER A 139 -19.15 -2.18 9.85
N HIS A 140 -19.09 -2.05 8.52
CA HIS A 140 -20.29 -1.84 7.71
C HIS A 140 -21.25 -3.02 7.79
N ARG A 141 -20.77 -4.26 7.74
CA ARG A 141 -21.61 -5.46 7.89
C ARG A 141 -22.27 -5.51 9.26
N LEU A 142 -21.52 -5.20 10.33
CA LEU A 142 -22.03 -5.14 11.71
C LEU A 142 -23.20 -4.16 11.87
N SER A 143 -23.15 -3.00 11.21
CA SER A 143 -24.22 -1.99 11.31
C SER A 143 -25.57 -2.45 10.72
N LYS A 144 -25.59 -3.51 9.90
CA LYS A 144 -26.82 -4.05 9.29
C LYS A 144 -27.60 -4.97 10.23
N PHE A 145 -26.93 -5.51 11.26
CA PHE A 145 -27.50 -6.54 12.12
C PHE A 145 -27.87 -5.99 13.49
N ALA A 146 -28.99 -6.47 14.04
CA ALA A 146 -29.44 -6.12 15.39
C ALA A 146 -28.43 -6.61 16.45
N VAL A 147 -28.33 -5.88 17.58
CA VAL A 147 -27.33 -6.10 18.65
C VAL A 147 -27.29 -7.55 19.15
N ASN A 148 -28.43 -8.23 19.20
CA ASN A 148 -28.55 -9.59 19.77
C ASN A 148 -28.62 -10.70 18.71
N SER A 149 -28.38 -10.38 17.43
CA SER A 149 -28.40 -11.39 16.37
C SER A 149 -27.15 -12.28 16.40
N ILE A 150 -27.31 -13.53 15.97
CA ILE A 150 -26.21 -14.50 15.91
C ILE A 150 -25.16 -14.04 14.89
N GLU A 151 -25.61 -13.47 13.78
CA GLU A 151 -24.79 -12.92 12.72
C GLU A 151 -23.90 -11.80 13.23
N ARG A 152 -24.44 -10.89 14.05
CA ARG A 152 -23.64 -9.82 14.66
C ARG A 152 -22.59 -10.38 15.60
N MET A 153 -22.95 -11.33 16.48
CA MET A 153 -22.00 -11.96 17.40
C MET A 153 -20.85 -12.67 16.64
N GLN A 154 -21.14 -13.28 15.49
CA GLN A 154 -20.11 -13.89 14.63
C GLN A 154 -19.16 -12.84 14.03
N LEU A 155 -19.70 -11.73 13.51
CA LEU A 155 -18.90 -10.65 12.95
C LEU A 155 -18.07 -9.91 14.01
N GLU A 156 -18.60 -9.73 15.23
CA GLU A 156 -17.84 -9.14 16.35
C GLU A 156 -16.66 -10.04 16.73
N ARG A 157 -16.86 -11.37 16.72
CA ARG A 157 -15.77 -12.34 16.92
C ARG A 157 -14.72 -12.25 15.80
N GLU A 158 -15.14 -12.15 14.54
CA GLU A 158 -14.22 -12.02 13.40
C GLU A 158 -13.40 -10.71 13.47
N LEU A 159 -14.03 -9.60 13.85
CA LEU A 159 -13.36 -8.32 14.05
C LEU A 159 -12.37 -8.37 15.22
N ALA A 160 -12.74 -9.01 16.33
CA ALA A 160 -11.85 -9.21 17.47
C ALA A 160 -10.63 -10.07 17.08
N GLN A 161 -10.84 -11.16 16.35
CA GLN A 161 -9.76 -12.00 15.82
C GLN A 161 -8.84 -11.20 14.89
N THR A 162 -9.39 -10.42 13.95
CA THR A 162 -8.59 -9.58 13.06
C THR A 162 -7.75 -8.57 13.86
N THR A 163 -8.31 -7.99 14.91
CA THR A 163 -7.61 -7.04 15.78
C THR A 163 -6.48 -7.71 16.56
N GLU A 164 -6.73 -8.89 17.14
CA GLU A 164 -5.73 -9.70 17.84
C GLU A 164 -4.58 -10.10 16.91
N GLN A 165 -4.87 -10.52 15.68
CA GLN A 165 -3.84 -10.82 14.67
C GLN A 165 -2.92 -9.63 14.40
N ARG A 166 -3.49 -8.43 14.21
CA ARG A 166 -2.71 -7.19 14.02
C ARG A 166 -1.82 -6.87 15.23
N GLU A 167 -2.34 -7.11 16.43
CA GLU A 167 -1.59 -6.90 17.66
C GLU A 167 -0.42 -7.89 17.78
N ILE A 168 -0.65 -9.18 17.47
CA ILE A 168 0.40 -10.20 17.46
C ILE A 168 1.49 -9.84 16.43
N ILE A 169 1.11 -9.46 15.21
CA ILE A 169 2.06 -9.04 14.17
C ILE A 169 2.89 -7.85 14.65
N SER A 170 2.25 -6.80 15.16
CA SER A 170 2.95 -5.59 15.64
C SER A 170 3.94 -5.94 16.75
N LYS A 171 3.47 -6.63 17.79
CA LYS A 171 4.32 -7.03 18.93
C LYS A 171 5.49 -7.91 18.50
N THR A 172 5.28 -8.80 17.53
CA THR A 172 6.33 -9.68 17.02
C THR A 172 7.42 -8.88 16.32
N ILE A 173 7.05 -7.99 15.39
CA ILE A 173 8.00 -7.14 14.67
C ILE A 173 8.72 -6.18 15.63
N ASP A 174 8.00 -5.58 16.58
CA ASP A 174 8.58 -4.70 17.60
C ASP A 174 9.59 -5.46 18.49
N SER A 175 9.27 -6.69 18.89
CA SER A 175 10.16 -7.54 19.67
C SER A 175 11.41 -7.93 18.88
N ILE A 176 11.27 -8.25 17.58
CA ILE A 176 12.40 -8.54 16.70
C ILE A 176 13.34 -7.33 16.64
N ALA A 177 12.79 -6.13 16.43
CA ALA A 177 13.57 -4.90 16.43
C ALA A 177 14.31 -4.70 17.76
N GLN A 178 13.63 -4.86 18.90
CA GLN A 178 14.23 -4.72 20.22
C GLN A 178 15.37 -5.73 20.47
N ILE A 179 15.19 -7.01 20.11
CA ILE A 179 16.20 -8.05 20.30
C ILE A 179 17.40 -7.83 19.39
N ALA A 180 17.18 -7.42 18.13
CA ALA A 180 18.26 -7.13 17.18
C ALA A 180 19.23 -6.04 17.69
N PHE A 181 18.76 -5.17 18.60
CA PHE A 181 19.54 -4.07 19.20
C PHE A 181 20.15 -4.35 20.57
N GLN A 182 20.15 -5.59 21.08
CA GLN A 182 20.71 -5.93 22.41
C GLN A 182 22.20 -5.54 22.61
N VAL A 183 22.88 -5.02 21.59
CA VAL A 183 24.18 -4.36 21.67
C VAL A 183 24.02 -2.82 21.64
N ASN A 184 23.85 -2.23 22.83
CA ASN A 184 24.38 -0.91 23.20
C ASN A 184 23.83 0.37 22.54
N ARG A 185 22.52 0.47 22.25
CA ARG A 185 21.88 1.77 21.93
C ARG A 185 20.44 1.85 22.44
N ALA A 186 20.24 2.48 23.60
CA ALA A 186 18.91 2.76 24.16
C ALA A 186 17.98 3.58 23.21
N ASN A 187 18.53 4.22 22.18
CA ASN A 187 17.79 5.05 21.22
C ASN A 187 17.57 4.37 19.85
N ALA A 188 17.97 3.11 19.66
CA ALA A 188 17.95 2.50 18.33
C ALA A 188 16.59 1.88 17.93
N TYR A 189 15.76 1.49 18.89
CA TYR A 189 14.38 1.06 18.61
C TYR A 189 13.53 2.22 18.06
N GLU A 190 13.59 3.39 18.70
CA GLU A 190 12.92 4.60 18.22
C GLU A 190 13.43 5.02 16.84
N LEU A 191 14.73 4.87 16.59
CA LEU A 191 15.31 5.17 15.28
C LEU A 191 14.68 4.33 14.15
N VAL A 192 14.40 3.05 14.37
CA VAL A 192 13.83 2.17 13.33
C VAL A 192 12.30 2.14 13.31
N THR A 193 11.62 2.74 14.29
CA THR A 193 10.15 2.77 14.39
C THR A 193 9.54 4.17 14.28
N SER A 194 10.36 5.23 14.17
CA SER A 194 9.88 6.62 14.05
C SER A 194 9.68 7.08 12.61
N LYS A 195 10.56 6.68 11.69
CA LYS A 195 10.52 7.12 10.30
C LYS A 195 10.94 6.00 9.35
N ARG A 196 10.23 5.87 8.22
CA ARG A 196 10.60 4.95 7.14
C ARG A 196 11.89 5.43 6.46
N MET A 197 12.88 4.55 6.37
CA MET A 197 14.13 4.81 5.67
C MET A 197 14.04 4.32 4.23
N LYS A 198 14.74 5.01 3.33
CA LYS A 198 14.87 4.56 1.95
C LYS A 198 15.62 3.22 1.92
N LEU A 199 15.01 2.21 1.31
CA LEU A 199 15.63 0.89 1.15
C LEU A 199 16.76 0.94 0.11
N THR A 200 17.96 0.56 0.54
CA THR A 200 19.16 0.37 -0.29
C THR A 200 19.77 -1.01 -0.09
N GLN A 201 19.59 -1.61 1.09
CA GLN A 201 20.12 -2.90 1.50
C GLN A 201 19.18 -4.06 1.12
N HIS A 202 18.90 -4.21 -0.19
CA HIS A 202 17.90 -5.16 -0.70
C HIS A 202 18.16 -6.63 -0.32
N ASP A 203 19.42 -7.08 -0.35
CA ASP A 203 19.77 -8.47 -0.01
C ASP A 203 19.51 -8.77 1.47
N CYS A 204 19.83 -7.82 2.36
CA CYS A 204 19.52 -7.94 3.78
C CYS A 204 18.01 -7.99 4.01
N TYR A 205 17.27 -7.07 3.40
CA TYR A 205 15.82 -6.98 3.55
C TYR A 205 15.12 -8.25 3.03
N LYS A 206 15.53 -8.76 1.88
CA LYS A 206 14.99 -9.99 1.30
C LYS A 206 15.25 -11.20 2.20
N ALA A 207 16.48 -11.35 2.70
CA ALA A 207 16.83 -12.44 3.60
C ALA A 207 16.02 -12.40 4.90
N ALA A 208 15.89 -11.22 5.52
CA ALA A 208 15.16 -11.06 6.77
C ALA A 208 13.65 -11.27 6.61
N THR A 209 13.03 -10.71 5.57
CA THR A 209 11.59 -10.87 5.31
C THR A 209 11.24 -12.32 4.94
N GLN A 210 12.08 -13.01 4.18
CA GLN A 210 11.93 -14.43 3.91
C GLN A 210 12.00 -15.25 5.22
N HIS A 211 12.95 -14.93 6.11
CA HIS A 211 13.08 -15.63 7.39
C HIS A 211 11.87 -15.40 8.30
N ILE A 212 11.30 -14.19 8.33
CA ILE A 212 10.01 -13.90 9.00
C ILE A 212 8.90 -14.75 8.39
N HIS A 213 8.81 -14.81 7.05
CA HIS A 213 7.81 -15.60 6.34
C HIS A 213 7.88 -17.08 6.72
N GLU A 214 9.07 -17.64 6.91
CA GLU A 214 9.29 -19.05 7.24
C GLU A 214 9.09 -19.35 8.74
N LYS A 215 9.51 -18.44 9.62
CA LYS A 215 9.55 -18.67 11.08
C LYS A 215 8.36 -18.12 11.85
N CYS A 216 7.89 -16.93 11.51
CA CYS A 216 6.93 -16.20 12.36
C CYS A 216 5.50 -16.35 11.87
N PHE A 217 5.22 -15.93 10.64
CA PHE A 217 3.89 -15.95 10.05
C PHE A 217 4.01 -15.66 8.55
N ASP A 218 2.94 -15.92 7.81
CA ASP A 218 2.89 -15.58 6.40
C ASP A 218 2.89 -14.05 6.19
N ILE A 219 3.98 -13.53 5.63
CA ILE A 219 4.12 -12.10 5.29
C ILE A 219 3.15 -11.64 4.20
N GLN A 220 2.48 -12.52 3.46
CA GLN A 220 1.43 -12.13 2.51
C GLN A 220 0.18 -11.60 3.20
N ASN A 221 0.09 -11.72 4.53
CA ASN A 221 -0.92 -11.01 5.31
C ASN A 221 -0.80 -9.49 5.11
N GLU A 222 -1.90 -8.85 4.71
CA GLU A 222 -1.96 -7.42 4.38
C GLU A 222 -1.39 -6.52 5.49
N TYR A 223 -1.68 -6.85 6.76
CA TYR A 223 -1.19 -6.07 7.88
C TYR A 223 0.29 -6.35 8.18
N ALA A 224 0.78 -7.56 7.92
CA ALA A 224 2.20 -7.88 8.02
C ALA A 224 3.03 -7.04 7.04
N LEU A 225 2.59 -6.91 5.78
CA LEU A 225 3.24 -6.06 4.77
C LEU A 225 3.41 -4.62 5.26
N ASN A 226 2.38 -4.04 5.88
CA ASN A 226 2.42 -2.69 6.45
C ASN A 226 3.44 -2.50 7.59
N LYS A 227 3.97 -3.59 8.17
CA LYS A 227 4.97 -3.55 9.25
C LYS A 227 6.40 -3.84 8.80
N LEU A 228 6.59 -4.33 7.57
CA LEU A 228 7.91 -4.76 7.10
C LEU A 228 8.93 -3.62 6.92
N TRP A 229 8.50 -2.37 6.83
CA TRP A 229 9.42 -1.22 6.77
C TRP A 229 10.33 -1.10 8.00
N ILE A 230 9.92 -1.61 9.17
CA ILE A 230 10.78 -1.68 10.36
C ILE A 230 11.97 -2.62 10.08
N VAL A 231 11.74 -3.72 9.37
CA VAL A 231 12.79 -4.67 8.96
C VAL A 231 13.73 -4.03 7.93
N ALA A 232 13.19 -3.23 7.00
CA ALA A 232 14.01 -2.44 6.09
C ALA A 232 14.93 -1.50 6.87
N ASN A 233 14.39 -0.77 7.85
CA ASN A 233 15.16 0.12 8.70
C ASN A 233 16.29 -0.60 9.47
N LEU A 234 16.05 -1.83 9.98
CA LEU A 234 17.10 -2.64 10.63
C LEU A 234 18.28 -2.90 9.68
N CYS A 235 18.01 -3.14 8.39
CA CYS A 235 19.06 -3.30 7.39
C CYS A 235 19.76 -1.97 7.07
N GLU A 236 19.01 -0.87 6.92
CA GLU A 236 19.56 0.44 6.53
C GLU A 236 20.50 1.05 7.59
N ILE A 237 20.25 0.78 8.87
CA ILE A 237 21.16 1.21 9.95
C ILE A 237 22.42 0.34 10.08
N GLY A 238 22.58 -0.67 9.21
CA GLY A 238 23.78 -1.48 9.07
C GLY A 238 23.78 -2.84 9.79
N LEU A 239 22.63 -3.30 10.32
CA LEU A 239 22.57 -4.66 10.87
C LEU A 239 22.68 -5.69 9.74
N GLN A 240 23.42 -6.75 10.02
CA GLN A 240 23.58 -7.86 9.09
C GLN A 240 22.38 -8.79 9.17
N SER A 241 22.02 -9.42 8.06
CA SER A 241 20.90 -10.37 7.99
C SER A 241 21.00 -11.49 9.03
N PHE A 242 22.20 -11.99 9.32
CA PHE A 242 22.42 -12.98 10.39
C PHE A 242 21.96 -12.49 11.76
N THR A 243 22.25 -11.25 12.13
CA THR A 243 21.85 -10.66 13.42
C THR A 243 20.32 -10.52 13.49
N ILE A 244 19.71 -10.07 12.40
CA ILE A 244 18.24 -9.92 12.30
C ILE A 244 17.58 -11.31 12.37
N ASN A 245 18.10 -12.29 11.64
CA ASN A 245 17.60 -13.67 11.64
C ASN A 245 17.71 -14.33 13.01
N HIS A 246 18.80 -14.10 13.74
CA HIS A 246 18.94 -14.57 15.12
C HIS A 246 17.90 -13.92 16.06
N ALA A 247 17.59 -12.63 15.88
CA ALA A 247 16.51 -11.99 16.63
C ALA A 247 15.13 -12.57 16.27
N ILE A 248 14.89 -12.83 14.98
CA ILE A 248 13.69 -13.50 14.49
C ILE A 248 13.53 -14.89 15.13
N ASP A 249 14.57 -15.71 15.12
CA ASP A 249 14.53 -17.06 15.73
C ASP A 249 14.19 -16.95 17.23
N ASN A 250 14.85 -16.06 17.98
CA ASN A 250 14.58 -15.88 19.42
C ASN A 250 13.12 -15.51 19.71
N VAL A 251 12.52 -14.61 18.92
CA VAL A 251 11.13 -14.20 19.12
C VAL A 251 10.17 -15.31 18.67
N CYS A 252 10.37 -15.83 17.46
CA CYS A 252 9.38 -16.69 16.81
C CYS A 252 9.47 -18.16 17.25
N ASP A 253 10.61 -18.64 17.75
CA ASP A 253 10.70 -19.94 18.42
C ASP A 253 10.00 -19.91 19.80
N ALA A 254 10.03 -18.77 20.50
CA ALA A 254 9.34 -18.60 21.79
C ALA A 254 7.82 -18.46 21.63
N LEU A 255 7.36 -17.71 20.63
CA LEU A 255 5.93 -17.53 20.34
C LEU A 255 5.32 -18.69 19.56
N GLY A 256 6.15 -19.45 18.85
CA GLY A 256 5.72 -20.38 17.81
C GLY A 256 5.22 -19.66 16.56
N ARG A 257 5.28 -20.37 15.41
CA ARG A 257 4.73 -19.86 14.15
C ARG A 257 3.23 -19.62 14.28
N GLN A 258 2.81 -18.39 13.99
CA GLN A 258 1.42 -17.98 13.98
C GLN A 258 0.78 -18.33 12.62
N ASN A 259 -0.36 -19.01 12.66
CA ASN A 259 -1.15 -19.36 11.48
C ASN A 259 -2.45 -18.56 11.49
N PHE A 260 -2.43 -17.39 10.87
CA PHE A 260 -3.61 -16.55 10.73
C PHE A 260 -4.58 -17.16 9.73
N GLN A 261 -5.86 -17.16 10.06
CA GLN A 261 -6.92 -17.53 9.10
C GLN A 261 -7.29 -16.29 8.28
N TYR A 262 -7.37 -16.47 6.96
CA TYR A 262 -7.70 -15.44 5.99
C TYR A 262 -9.20 -15.40 5.72
#